data_AF-A0A6P6I421-F1
#
_entry.id   AF-A0A6P6I421-F1
#
_cell.length_a   1.000
_cell.length_b   1.000
_cell.length_c   1.000
_cell.angle_alpha   90.00
_cell.angle_beta   90.00
_cell.angle_gamma   90.00
#
_symmetry.space_group_name_H-M   'P 1'
#
loop_
_entity.id
_entity.type
_entity.pdbx_description
1 polymer ?
#
loop_
_entity_poly.entity_id
_entity_poly.type
_entity_poly.pdbx_seq_one_letter_code
_entity_poly.pdbx_strand_id
1 'polypeptide(L)'
;MQANCILRSGLLFATLSLVIAKHKQSSSAKGCYPRGTLSQAVDRLYVKAAWLKATIPEDRIKNIRLLKKKTKKLFMKNCRFQEQLLSFFMDDVFGQLQLQVCKERHFVEEFHSLRQQLSRCISCASSAREMKTITRMKRTFYGIGNKGIYKAVSELDILLSWIKQFLESIK
;
A
#
# COMPACT_ATOMS: atom_id res chain seq x y z
N MET A 1 3.47 -2.16 26.23
CA MET A 1 3.93 -3.54 25.95
C MET A 1 4.07 -3.71 24.46
N GLN A 2 5.29 -3.87 23.96
CA GLN A 2 5.60 -4.00 22.54
C GLN A 2 5.32 -5.44 22.13
N ALA A 3 4.22 -5.70 21.43
CA ALA A 3 3.92 -7.02 20.92
C ALA A 3 4.88 -7.34 19.77
N ASN A 4 5.97 -8.06 20.08
CA ASN A 4 6.80 -8.66 19.05
C ASN A 4 5.95 -9.64 18.25
N CYS A 5 6.06 -9.59 16.93
CA CYS A 5 5.44 -10.55 16.03
C CYS A 5 6.16 -11.89 16.17
N ILE A 6 5.83 -12.61 17.23
CA ILE A 6 6.26 -13.99 17.42
C ILE A 6 5.51 -14.79 16.38
N LEU A 7 6.22 -15.14 15.31
CA LEU A 7 5.88 -16.27 14.47
C LEU A 7 5.74 -17.46 15.43
N ARG A 8 4.51 -17.92 15.70
CA ARG A 8 4.28 -19.18 16.41
C ARG A 8 4.70 -20.32 15.46
N SER A 9 6.01 -20.47 15.27
CA SER A 9 6.61 -21.71 14.86
C SER A 9 6.57 -22.61 16.09
N GLY A 10 5.73 -23.65 16.07
CA GLY A 10 5.74 -24.68 17.11
C GLY A 10 7.15 -25.25 17.22
N LEU A 11 7.80 -24.98 18.35
CA LEU A 11 9.18 -25.40 18.60
C LEU A 11 9.15 -26.89 18.98
N LEU A 12 9.30 -27.78 17.99
CA LEU A 12 9.75 -29.15 18.24
C LEU A 12 11.27 -29.16 18.02
N PHE A 13 12.02 -29.26 19.11
CA PHE A 13 13.46 -29.46 19.08
C PHE A 13 13.75 -30.85 18.49
N ALA A 14 14.13 -30.88 17.21
CA ALA A 14 14.86 -31.99 16.62
C ALA A 14 16.25 -31.47 16.24
N THR A 15 17.29 -32.04 16.86
CA THR A 15 18.69 -31.77 16.54
C THR A 15 18.96 -32.17 15.10
N LEU A 16 19.09 -31.19 14.20
CA LEU A 16 19.50 -31.41 12.81
C LEU A 16 20.95 -30.96 12.62
N SER A 17 21.79 -31.90 12.19
CA SER A 17 23.19 -31.72 11.83
C SER A 17 23.38 -30.58 10.83
N LEU A 18 24.37 -29.72 11.08
CA LEU A 18 24.74 -28.62 10.17
C LEU A 18 25.34 -29.20 8.88
N VAL A 19 24.51 -29.37 7.85
CA VAL A 19 24.98 -29.35 6.46
C VAL A 19 24.97 -27.89 6.03
N ILE A 20 26.16 -27.29 5.87
CA ILE A 20 26.30 -25.96 5.26
C ILE A 20 26.00 -26.12 3.77
N ALA A 21 24.71 -26.16 3.42
CA ALA A 21 24.29 -25.86 2.06
C ALA A 21 24.64 -24.39 1.82
N LYS A 22 25.63 -24.14 0.96
CA LYS A 22 25.88 -22.81 0.38
C LYS A 22 24.53 -22.22 0.00
N HIS A 23 24.08 -21.22 0.74
CA HIS A 23 22.89 -20.46 0.40
C HIS A 23 23.21 -19.76 -0.92
N LYS A 24 22.88 -20.43 -2.04
CA LYS A 24 22.88 -19.84 -3.36
C LYS A 24 21.84 -18.76 -3.24
N GLN A 25 22.29 -17.53 -2.99
CA GLN A 25 21.45 -16.36 -3.00
C GLN A 25 20.79 -16.36 -4.36
N SER A 26 19.55 -16.84 -4.40
CA SER A 26 18.77 -16.80 -5.61
C SER A 26 18.52 -15.31 -5.81
N SER A 27 19.35 -14.70 -6.65
CA SER A 27 18.95 -13.58 -7.47
C SER A 27 17.80 -14.06 -8.35
N SER A 28 16.65 -14.34 -7.74
CA SER A 28 15.40 -14.31 -8.46
C SER A 28 15.33 -12.87 -8.95
N ALA A 29 15.68 -12.68 -10.23
CA ALA A 29 15.21 -11.54 -10.98
C ALA A 29 13.69 -11.56 -10.79
N LYS A 30 13.20 -10.79 -9.81
CA LYS A 30 11.80 -10.77 -9.42
C LYS A 30 11.02 -10.22 -10.60
N GLY A 31 10.59 -11.13 -11.47
CA GLY A 31 9.79 -10.85 -12.64
C GLY A 31 8.44 -10.26 -12.26
N CYS A 32 7.72 -9.82 -13.29
CA CYS A 32 6.42 -9.21 -13.12
C CYS A 32 5.34 -10.24 -12.81
N TYR A 33 4.56 -9.99 -11.76
CA TYR A 33 3.44 -10.87 -11.46
C TYR A 33 2.33 -10.74 -12.51
N PRO A 34 1.66 -11.85 -12.85
CA PRO A 34 0.48 -11.81 -13.70
C PRO A 34 -0.59 -10.88 -13.13
N ARG A 35 -1.34 -10.21 -14.01
CA ARG A 35 -2.45 -9.31 -13.65
C ARG A 35 -3.42 -9.94 -12.65
N GLY A 36 -3.79 -11.21 -12.85
CA GLY A 36 -4.69 -11.95 -11.96
C GLY A 36 -4.16 -12.03 -10.52
N THR A 37 -2.86 -12.30 -10.36
CA THR A 37 -2.18 -12.34 -9.06
C THR A 37 -2.20 -10.97 -8.38
N LEU A 38 -1.95 -9.89 -9.14
CA LEU A 38 -2.01 -8.52 -8.63
C LEU A 38 -3.43 -8.14 -8.21
N SER A 39 -4.45 -8.49 -9.01
CA SER A 39 -5.85 -8.25 -8.67
C SER A 39 -6.23 -8.97 -7.38
N GLN A 40 -5.87 -10.24 -7.24
CA GLN A 40 -6.11 -11.00 -6.00
C GLN A 40 -5.38 -10.39 -4.79
N ALA A 41 -4.18 -9.82 -5.00
CA ALA A 41 -3.48 -9.10 -3.94
C ALA A 41 -4.25 -7.85 -3.50
N VAL A 42 -4.85 -7.11 -4.44
CA VAL A 42 -5.72 -5.97 -4.13
C VAL A 42 -6.97 -6.43 -3.37
N ASP A 43 -7.58 -7.55 -3.73
CA ASP A 43 -8.75 -8.10 -3.03
C ASP A 43 -8.41 -8.46 -1.57
N ARG A 44 -7.26 -9.09 -1.33
CA ARG A 44 -6.77 -9.37 0.03
C ARG A 44 -6.52 -8.09 0.82
N LEU A 45 -5.91 -7.08 0.19
CA LEU A 45 -5.71 -5.78 0.80
C LEU A 45 -7.04 -5.08 1.13
N TYR A 46 -8.07 -5.26 0.30
CA TYR A 46 -9.39 -4.68 0.56
C TYR A 46 -9.99 -5.22 1.87
N VAL A 47 -9.92 -6.54 2.08
CA VAL A 47 -10.37 -7.16 3.33
C VAL A 47 -9.52 -6.69 4.52
N LYS A 48 -8.20 -6.65 4.37
CA LYS A 48 -7.29 -6.19 5.43
C LYS A 48 -7.41 -4.70 5.74
N ALA A 49 -7.81 -3.87 4.78
CA ALA A 49 -8.04 -2.46 4.98
C ALA A 49 -9.20 -2.21 5.94
N ALA A 50 -10.24 -3.05 5.96
CA ALA A 50 -11.31 -2.95 6.95
C ALA A 50 -10.79 -3.15 8.38
N TRP A 51 -9.88 -4.10 8.57
CA TRP A 51 -9.21 -4.30 9.86
C TRP A 51 -8.34 -3.12 10.25
N LEU A 52 -7.52 -2.60 9.33
CA LEU A 52 -6.69 -1.41 9.58
C LEU A 52 -7.54 -0.18 9.94
N LYS A 53 -8.69 0.01 9.28
CA LYS A 53 -9.63 1.07 9.62
C LYS A 53 -10.18 0.94 11.04
N ALA A 54 -10.37 -0.29 11.53
CA ALA A 54 -10.89 -0.54 12.87
C ALA A 54 -9.86 -0.34 13.99
N THR A 55 -8.56 -0.30 13.68
CA THR A 55 -7.51 -0.10 14.69
C THR A 55 -7.16 1.38 14.93
N ILE A 56 -7.66 2.28 14.08
CA ILE A 56 -7.41 3.72 14.19
C ILE A 56 -8.69 4.47 14.62
N PRO A 57 -8.56 5.68 15.20
CA PRO A 57 -9.70 6.55 15.44
C PRO A 57 -10.51 6.86 14.17
N GLU A 58 -11.82 7.02 14.34
CA GLU A 58 -12.71 7.32 13.22
C GLU A 58 -12.41 8.67 12.57
N ASP A 59 -12.50 8.74 11.24
CA ASP A 59 -12.47 10.01 10.51
C ASP A 59 -13.73 10.84 10.77
N ARG A 60 -13.59 11.88 11.59
CA ARG A 60 -14.68 12.84 11.89
C ARG A 60 -14.79 13.98 10.87
N ILE A 61 -13.89 14.11 9.90
CA ILE A 61 -13.86 15.22 8.95
C ILE A 61 -14.64 14.85 7.69
N LYS A 62 -15.98 14.86 7.71
CA LYS A 62 -16.77 14.34 6.58
C LYS A 62 -16.82 15.27 5.34
N ASN A 63 -16.52 16.57 5.50
CA ASN A 63 -16.62 17.58 4.43
C ASN A 63 -15.37 17.68 3.53
N ILE A 64 -14.24 17.07 3.91
CA ILE A 64 -12.99 17.08 3.14
C ILE A 64 -12.73 15.68 2.62
N ARG A 65 -12.52 15.57 1.31
CA ARG A 65 -12.11 14.34 0.62
C ARG A 65 -10.71 14.49 0.03
N LEU A 66 -9.80 13.58 0.34
CA LEU A 66 -8.44 13.56 -0.24
C LEU A 66 -8.47 13.00 -1.67
N LEU A 67 -9.14 11.85 -1.85
CA LEU A 67 -9.22 11.11 -3.11
C LEU A 67 -10.44 11.55 -3.92
N LYS A 68 -10.26 12.57 -4.77
CA LYS A 68 -11.31 13.19 -5.60
C LYS A 68 -11.42 12.54 -6.99
N LYS A 69 -12.53 12.77 -7.70
CA LYS A 69 -12.76 12.30 -9.09
C LYS A 69 -11.64 12.72 -10.06
N LYS A 70 -11.13 13.96 -9.91
CA LYS A 70 -9.98 14.45 -10.70
C LYS A 70 -8.71 13.62 -10.43
N THR A 71 -8.45 13.31 -9.18
CA THR A 71 -7.35 12.44 -8.73
C THR A 71 -7.47 11.05 -9.34
N LYS A 72 -8.67 10.45 -9.39
CA LYS A 72 -8.93 9.17 -10.07
C LYS A 72 -8.51 9.22 -11.54
N LYS A 73 -8.95 10.24 -12.30
CA LYS A 73 -8.63 10.35 -13.73
C LYS A 73 -7.12 10.38 -13.98
N LEU A 74 -6.37 11.06 -13.11
CA LEU A 74 -4.91 11.12 -13.18
C LEU A 74 -4.27 9.78 -12.81
N PHE A 75 -4.77 9.14 -11.74
CA PHE A 75 -4.31 7.83 -11.32
C PHE A 75 -4.40 6.79 -12.46
N MET A 76 -5.49 6.79 -13.22
CA MET A 76 -5.69 5.84 -14.32
C MET A 76 -4.80 6.09 -15.55
N LYS A 77 -4.16 7.26 -15.68
CA LYS A 77 -3.52 7.68 -16.95
C LYS A 77 -2.07 8.13 -16.82
N ASN A 78 -1.61 8.44 -15.61
CA ASN A 78 -0.32 9.08 -15.39
C ASN A 78 0.47 8.29 -14.33
N CYS A 79 1.46 7.52 -14.79
CA CYS A 79 2.24 6.61 -13.93
C CYS A 79 3.01 7.38 -12.85
N ARG A 80 3.54 8.56 -13.20
CA ARG A 80 4.21 9.42 -12.21
C ARG A 80 3.24 9.88 -11.13
N PHE A 81 2.00 10.21 -11.50
CA PHE A 81 0.97 10.57 -10.53
C PHE A 81 0.60 9.39 -9.63
N GLN A 82 0.40 8.20 -10.23
CA GLN A 82 0.11 6.96 -9.51
C GLN A 82 1.23 6.62 -8.53
N GLU A 83 2.48 6.60 -8.97
CA GLU A 83 3.64 6.33 -8.12
C GLU A 83 3.71 7.33 -6.95
N GLN A 84 3.58 8.62 -7.23
CA GLN A 84 3.60 9.65 -6.19
C GLN A 84 2.45 9.50 -5.18
N LEU A 85 1.26 9.08 -5.64
CA LEU A 85 0.12 8.81 -4.76
C LEU A 85 0.36 7.57 -3.89
N LEU A 86 0.86 6.48 -4.48
CA LEU A 86 1.14 5.25 -3.74
C LEU A 86 2.29 5.44 -2.74
N SER A 87 3.33 6.21 -3.10
CA SER A 87 4.39 6.59 -2.19
C SER A 87 3.90 7.50 -1.08
N PHE A 88 2.99 8.43 -1.37
CA PHE A 88 2.35 9.23 -0.31
C PHE A 88 1.67 8.37 0.76
N PHE A 89 0.96 7.30 0.36
CA PHE A 89 0.35 6.39 1.34
C PHE A 89 1.41 5.63 2.14
N MET A 90 2.48 5.15 1.51
CA MET A 90 3.55 4.44 2.21
C MET A 90 4.30 5.34 3.19
N ASP A 91 4.77 6.48 2.71
CA ASP A 91 5.77 7.28 3.39
C ASP A 91 5.10 8.26 4.37
N ASP A 92 4.04 8.94 3.92
CA ASP A 92 3.37 9.98 4.70
C ASP A 92 2.23 9.40 5.56
N VAL A 93 1.44 8.42 5.09
CA VAL A 93 0.29 7.89 5.83
C VAL A 93 0.69 6.73 6.74
N PHE A 94 1.22 5.64 6.17
CA PHE A 94 1.59 4.46 6.93
C PHE A 94 2.87 4.65 7.74
N GLY A 95 3.80 5.50 7.27
CA GLY A 95 5.01 5.86 8.03
C GLY A 95 4.72 6.59 9.34
N GLN A 96 3.57 7.23 9.46
CA GLN A 96 3.12 7.89 10.69
C GLN A 96 2.21 7.02 11.56
N LEU A 97 1.78 5.85 11.08
CA LEU A 97 1.03 4.91 11.90
C LEU A 97 1.99 4.24 12.90
N GLN A 98 1.68 4.33 14.19
CA GLN A 98 2.31 3.47 15.18
C GLN A 98 1.74 2.05 14.99
N LEU A 99 2.36 1.26 14.11
CA LEU A 99 1.94 -0.12 13.81
C LEU A 99 2.23 -1.03 15.01
N GLN A 100 1.30 -1.05 15.96
CA GLN A 100 1.43 -1.81 17.20
C GLN A 100 0.97 -3.25 17.02
N VAL A 101 0.22 -3.57 15.96
CA VAL A 101 -0.34 -4.90 15.71
C VAL A 101 0.28 -5.53 14.46
N CYS A 102 0.65 -6.81 14.54
CA CYS A 102 1.28 -7.55 13.42
C CYS A 102 0.44 -7.55 12.14
N LYS A 103 -0.89 -7.57 12.25
CA LYS A 103 -1.80 -7.48 11.10
C LYS A 103 -1.63 -6.17 10.32
N GLU A 104 -1.38 -5.06 11.00
CA GLU A 104 -1.15 -3.76 10.36
C GLU A 104 0.20 -3.75 9.62
N ARG A 105 1.24 -4.33 10.23
CA ARG A 105 2.54 -4.51 9.56
C ARG A 105 2.43 -5.34 8.29
N HIS A 106 1.71 -6.47 8.35
CA HIS A 106 1.49 -7.28 7.16
C HIS A 106 0.68 -6.56 6.08
N PHE A 107 -0.29 -5.72 6.45
CA PHE A 107 -0.98 -4.87 5.47
C PHE A 107 0.02 -3.95 4.75
N VAL A 108 0.88 -3.25 5.51
CA VAL A 108 1.86 -2.31 4.95
C VAL A 108 2.89 -3.03 4.08
N GLU A 109 3.36 -4.21 4.48
CA GLU A 109 4.29 -5.05 3.70
C GLU A 109 3.68 -5.53 2.37
N GLU A 110 2.42 -5.98 2.39
CA GLU A 110 1.71 -6.39 1.18
C GLU A 110 1.42 -5.22 0.25
N PHE A 111 1.00 -4.08 0.82
CA PHE A 111 0.80 -2.85 0.06
C PHE A 111 2.11 -2.37 -0.58
N HIS A 112 3.21 -2.43 0.17
CA HIS A 112 4.54 -2.11 -0.35
C HIS A 112 4.95 -3.02 -1.50
N SER A 113 4.72 -4.33 -1.35
CA SER A 113 5.00 -5.32 -2.40
C SER A 113 4.18 -5.07 -3.67
N LEU A 114 2.90 -4.74 -3.51
CA LEU A 114 2.03 -4.34 -4.61
C LEU A 114 2.55 -3.07 -5.30
N ARG A 115 2.89 -2.02 -4.54
CA ARG A 115 3.47 -0.78 -5.09
C ARG A 115 4.70 -1.07 -5.94
N GLN A 116 5.62 -1.90 -5.43
CA GLN A 116 6.84 -2.28 -6.15
C GLN A 116 6.53 -3.00 -7.47
N GLN A 117 5.54 -3.90 -7.47
CA GLN A 117 5.11 -4.59 -8.68
C GLN A 117 4.48 -3.62 -9.69
N LEU A 118 3.60 -2.72 -9.24
CA LEU A 118 3.00 -1.71 -10.12
C LEU A 118 4.06 -0.80 -10.76
N SER A 119 5.02 -0.31 -9.96
CA SER A 119 6.11 0.57 -10.44
C SER A 119 7.05 -0.13 -11.42
N ARG A 120 7.40 -1.40 -11.15
CA ARG A 120 8.33 -2.15 -12.00
C ARG A 120 7.73 -2.64 -13.31
N CYS A 121 6.45 -3.02 -13.27
CA CYS A 121 5.88 -3.88 -14.31
C CYS A 121 4.84 -3.20 -15.17
N ILE A 122 4.42 -1.99 -14.80
CA ILE A 122 3.39 -1.26 -15.54
C ILE A 122 4.00 0.02 -16.07
N SER A 123 4.19 0.05 -17.40
CA SER A 123 4.58 1.24 -18.12
C SER A 123 3.34 2.02 -18.56
N CYS A 124 3.35 3.34 -18.38
CA CYS A 124 2.36 4.22 -18.98
C CYS A 124 2.92 5.64 -19.14
N ALA A 125 2.24 6.47 -19.93
CA ALA A 125 2.69 7.81 -20.26
C ALA A 125 2.88 8.67 -19.00
N SER A 126 4.09 9.22 -18.83
CA SER A 126 4.39 10.17 -17.77
C SER A 126 4.20 11.60 -18.26
N SER A 127 3.34 12.39 -17.59
CA SER A 127 3.22 13.83 -17.86
C SER A 127 3.55 14.64 -16.60
N ALA A 128 4.43 15.63 -16.73
CA ALA A 128 4.86 16.49 -15.62
C ALA A 128 3.78 17.51 -15.19
N ARG A 129 2.86 17.86 -16.10
CA ARG A 129 1.95 19.01 -15.95
C ARG A 129 0.91 18.85 -14.84
N GLU A 130 0.71 17.64 -14.34
CA GLU A 130 -0.45 17.29 -13.50
C GLU A 130 -0.14 17.09 -12.00
N MET A 131 1.12 17.31 -11.58
CA MET A 131 1.56 17.13 -10.20
C MET A 131 0.95 18.13 -9.20
N LYS A 132 0.46 19.28 -9.66
CA LYS A 132 -0.23 20.26 -8.79
C LYS A 132 -1.41 19.64 -8.02
N THR A 133 -2.06 18.63 -8.60
CA THR A 133 -3.18 17.95 -7.95
C THR A 133 -2.72 17.17 -6.72
N ILE A 134 -1.61 16.43 -6.81
CA ILE A 134 -1.08 15.68 -5.66
C ILE A 134 -0.52 16.63 -4.61
N THR A 135 0.18 17.70 -5.00
CA THR A 135 0.68 18.70 -4.05
C THR A 135 -0.46 19.34 -3.25
N ARG A 136 -1.59 19.69 -3.90
CA ARG A 136 -2.77 20.22 -3.21
C ARG A 136 -3.38 19.22 -2.25
N MET A 137 -3.49 17.95 -2.67
CA MET A 137 -3.98 16.87 -1.81
C MET A 137 -3.08 16.70 -0.57
N LYS A 138 -1.75 16.65 -0.76
CA LYS A 138 -0.78 16.59 0.35
C LYS A 138 -0.92 17.80 1.28
N ARG A 139 -1.05 19.02 0.75
CA ARG A 139 -1.29 20.23 1.58
C ARG A 139 -2.57 20.11 2.40
N THR A 140 -3.65 19.58 1.83
CA THR A 140 -4.88 19.31 2.60
C THR A 140 -4.65 18.29 3.71
N PHE A 141 -3.96 17.18 3.41
CA PHE A 141 -3.61 16.16 4.40
C PHE A 141 -2.78 16.73 5.56
N TYR A 142 -1.72 17.47 5.26
CA TYR A 142 -0.87 18.08 6.28
C TYR A 142 -1.59 19.20 7.05
N GLY A 143 -2.44 19.98 6.38
CA GLY A 143 -3.20 21.06 7.00
C GLY A 143 -4.23 20.59 8.03
N ILE A 144 -4.68 19.32 7.98
CA ILE A 144 -5.58 18.74 8.98
C ILE A 144 -4.83 17.97 10.10
N GLY A 145 -3.50 17.99 10.08
CA GLY A 145 -2.64 17.39 11.11
C GLY A 145 -2.80 15.87 11.22
N ASN A 146 -2.70 15.33 12.44
CA ASN A 146 -2.80 13.88 12.70
C ASN A 146 -4.11 13.25 12.22
N LYS A 147 -5.21 14.04 12.16
CA LYS A 147 -6.50 13.59 11.61
C LYS A 147 -6.42 13.26 10.11
N GLY A 148 -5.39 13.75 9.42
CA GLY A 148 -5.08 13.40 8.04
C GLY A 148 -4.81 11.92 7.84
N ILE A 149 -4.17 11.27 8.81
CA ILE A 149 -3.93 9.82 8.79
C ILE A 149 -5.26 9.07 8.81
N TYR A 150 -6.14 9.43 9.75
CA TYR A 150 -7.45 8.78 9.89
C TYR A 150 -8.30 8.96 8.63
N LYS A 151 -8.28 10.17 8.07
CA LYS A 151 -8.91 10.46 6.79
C LYS A 151 -8.36 9.60 5.66
N ALA A 152 -7.05 9.56 5.47
CA ALA A 152 -6.42 8.80 4.39
C ALA A 152 -6.71 7.29 4.51
N VAL A 153 -6.61 6.74 5.71
CA VAL A 153 -6.94 5.33 5.99
C VAL A 153 -8.44 5.06 5.77
N SER A 154 -9.32 5.99 6.16
CA SER A 154 -10.77 5.85 5.91
C SER A 154 -11.13 5.82 4.42
N GLU A 155 -10.33 6.46 3.57
CA GLU A 155 -10.48 6.51 2.10
C GLU A 155 -9.67 5.40 1.38
N LEU A 156 -9.08 4.44 2.11
CA LEU A 156 -8.18 3.43 1.52
C LEU A 156 -8.89 2.45 0.57
N ASP A 157 -10.17 2.15 0.83
CA ASP A 157 -11.04 1.39 -0.06
C ASP A 157 -11.21 2.08 -1.43
N ILE A 158 -11.28 3.42 -1.44
CA ILE A 158 -11.33 4.20 -2.68
C ILE A 158 -10.03 3.98 -3.47
N LEU A 159 -8.87 4.10 -2.83
CA LEU A 159 -7.58 3.87 -3.50
C LEU A 159 -7.47 2.44 -4.04
N LEU A 160 -7.80 1.43 -3.22
CA LEU A 160 -7.74 0.03 -3.62
C LEU A 160 -8.70 -0.27 -4.79
N SER A 161 -9.89 0.34 -4.79
CA SER A 161 -10.81 0.23 -5.94
C SER A 161 -10.21 0.83 -7.22
N TRP A 162 -9.43 1.90 -7.13
CA TRP A 162 -8.76 2.50 -8.29
C TRP A 162 -7.61 1.63 -8.78
N ILE A 163 -6.83 1.03 -7.87
CA ILE A 163 -5.77 0.09 -8.25
C ILE A 163 -6.38 -1.12 -8.97
N LYS A 164 -7.48 -1.68 -8.46
CA LYS A 164 -8.15 -2.82 -9.09
C LYS A 164 -8.65 -2.46 -10.50
N GLN A 165 -9.38 -1.35 -10.64
CA GLN A 165 -9.85 -0.87 -11.94
C GLN A 165 -8.71 -0.57 -12.90
N PHE A 166 -7.60 -0.03 -12.41
CA PHE A 166 -6.41 0.21 -13.20
C PHE A 166 -5.82 -1.09 -13.75
N LEU A 167 -5.63 -2.10 -12.89
CA LEU A 167 -5.17 -3.41 -13.31
C LEU A 167 -6.10 -4.02 -14.37
N GLU A 168 -7.42 -3.95 -14.17
CA GLU A 168 -8.43 -4.45 -15.13
C GLU A 168 -8.40 -3.69 -16.47
N SER A 169 -7.99 -2.41 -16.48
CA SER A 169 -7.91 -1.61 -17.70
C SER A 169 -6.67 -1.89 -18.55
N ILE A 170 -5.66 -2.57 -18.00
CA ILE A 170 -4.45 -2.96 -18.72
C ILE A 170 -4.78 -4.23 -19.51
N LYS A 171 -4.67 -4.12 -20.84
CA LYS A 171 -4.88 -5.23 -21.78
C LYS A 171 -3.84 -6.31 -21.59
#